data_AF-A0A519Q6X4-F1
#
_entry.id   AF-A0A519Q6X4-F1
#
_cell.length_a   1.000
_cell.length_b   1.000
_cell.length_c   1.000
_cell.angle_alpha   90.00
_cell.angle_beta   90.00
_cell.angle_gamma   90.00
#
_symmetry.space_group_name_H-M   'P 1'
#
loop_
_entity.id
_entity.type
_entity.pdbx_description
1 polymer ?
#
loop_
_entity_poly.entity_id
_entity_poly.type
_entity_poly.pdbx_seq_one_letter_code
_entity_poly.pdbx_strand_id
1 'polypeptide(L)' 'MSNSLIIAVDGPAASGKGTIAARLARTYGLPHLDTGLLYRAVGIKVLNGGHSLDDAEAAAAAARSLVP' A
#
# COMPACT_ATOMS: atom_id res chain seq x y z
N MET A 1 -16.12 17.89 14.57
CA MET A 1 -15.10 17.11 13.85
C MET A 1 -15.11 17.57 12.40
N SER A 2 -13.98 18.03 11.85
CA SER A 2 -13.91 18.34 10.42
C SER A 2 -13.95 17.03 9.64
N ASN A 3 -14.89 16.88 8.72
CA ASN A 3 -14.97 15.68 7.89
C ASN A 3 -13.86 15.75 6.82
N SER A 4 -12.74 15.06 7.06
CA SER A 4 -11.66 14.97 6.08
C SER A 4 -12.10 14.09 4.91
N LEU A 5 -11.92 14.57 3.68
CA LEU A 5 -12.24 13.82 2.46
C LEU A 5 -11.31 12.61 2.31
N ILE A 6 -11.89 11.42 2.17
CA ILE A 6 -11.17 10.16 1.89
C ILE A 6 -11.71 9.59 0.58
N ILE A 7 -10.81 9.18 -0.32
CA ILE A 7 -11.16 8.59 -1.61
C ILE A 7 -10.50 7.23 -1.72
N ALA A 8 -11.30 6.17 -1.81
CA ALA A 8 -10.84 4.82 -2.13
C ALA A 8 -10.94 4.56 -3.65
N VAL A 9 -9.91 3.93 -4.23
CA VAL A 9 -9.83 3.66 -5.68
C VAL A 9 -9.52 2.18 -5.91
N ASP A 10 -10.56 1.40 -6.18
CA ASP A 10 -10.47 -0.06 -6.34
C ASP A 10 -10.70 -0.54 -7.78
N GLY A 11 -10.29 -1.77 -8.08
CA GLY A 11 -10.40 -2.39 -9.40
C GLY A 11 -9.27 -3.37 -9.72
N PRO A 12 -9.38 -4.14 -10.83
CA PRO A 12 -8.47 -5.25 -11.14
C PRO A 12 -7.05 -4.79 -11.47
N ALA A 13 -6.06 -5.67 -11.39
CA ALA A 13 -4.68 -5.35 -11.77
C ALA A 13 -4.61 -4.70 -13.17
N ALA A 14 -3.65 -3.78 -13.36
CA ALA A 14 -3.47 -3.02 -14.60
C ALA A 14 -4.64 -2.11 -15.07
N SER A 15 -5.69 -1.89 -14.28
CA SER A 15 -6.79 -0.98 -14.65
C SER A 15 -6.49 0.54 -14.55
N GLY A 16 -5.25 0.93 -14.25
CA GLY A 16 -4.86 2.35 -14.15
C GLY A 16 -5.18 3.06 -12.82
N LYS A 17 -5.60 2.33 -11.77
CA LYS A 17 -5.94 2.88 -10.44
C LYS A 17 -4.87 3.79 -9.85
N GLY A 18 -3.61 3.36 -9.82
CA GLY A 18 -2.53 4.16 -9.24
C GLY A 18 -2.36 5.50 -9.95
N THR A 19 -2.52 5.52 -11.28
CA THR A 19 -2.49 6.75 -12.08
C THR A 19 -3.65 7.68 -11.72
N ILE A 20 -4.87 7.14 -11.57
CA ILE A 20 -6.06 7.93 -11.20
C ILE A 20 -5.95 8.42 -9.76
N ALA A 21 -5.56 7.56 -8.81
CA ALA A 21 -5.39 7.89 -7.40
C ALA A 21 -4.35 9.01 -7.20
N ALA A 22 -3.21 8.94 -7.88
CA ALA A 22 -2.19 9.99 -7.84
C ALA A 22 -2.68 11.33 -8.41
N ARG A 23 -3.52 11.29 -9.46
CA ARG A 23 -4.15 12.51 -10.01
C ARG A 23 -5.19 13.09 -9.04
N LEU A 24 -6.04 12.26 -8.44
CA LEU A 24 -7.03 12.68 -7.45
C LEU A 24 -6.36 13.33 -6.24
N ALA A 25 -5.31 12.70 -5.70
CA ALA A 25 -4.54 13.25 -4.59
C ALA A 25 -4.00 14.65 -4.90
N ARG A 26 -3.39 14.87 -6.07
CA ARG A 26 -2.92 16.19 -6.50
C ARG A 26 -4.06 17.20 -6.67
N THR A 27 -5.17 16.80 -7.29
CA THR A 27 -6.32 17.68 -7.53
C THR A 27 -6.97 18.16 -6.23
N TYR A 28 -7.06 17.29 -5.21
CA TYR A 28 -7.72 17.60 -3.95
C TYR A 28 -6.75 17.99 -2.82
N GLY A 29 -5.45 18.05 -3.08
CA GLY A 29 -4.43 18.32 -2.06
C GLY A 29 -4.37 17.26 -0.96
N LEU A 30 -4.66 15.99 -1.30
CA LEU A 30 -4.68 14.86 -0.35
C LEU A 30 -3.35 14.08 -0.39
N PRO A 31 -2.94 13.46 0.73
CA PRO A 31 -1.92 12.41 0.71
C PRO A 31 -2.33 11.24 -0.21
N HIS A 32 -1.35 10.60 -0.84
CA HIS A 32 -1.56 9.43 -1.70
C HIS A 32 -0.98 8.17 -1.05
N LEU A 33 -1.83 7.17 -0.81
CA LEU A 33 -1.46 5.87 -0.25
C LEU A 33 -1.59 4.77 -1.31
N ASP A 34 -0.46 4.19 -1.75
CA ASP A 34 -0.44 3.02 -2.64
C ASP A 34 -0.33 1.74 -1.80
N THR A 35 -1.46 1.09 -1.54
CA THR A 35 -1.52 -0.16 -0.78
C THR A 35 -0.77 -1.30 -1.48
N GLY A 36 -0.75 -1.32 -2.81
CA GLY A 36 0.00 -2.31 -3.57
C GLY A 36 1.50 -2.19 -3.35
N LEU A 37 2.02 -0.97 -3.23
CA LEU A 37 3.43 -0.75 -2.89
C LEU A 37 3.75 -1.24 -1.48
N LEU A 38 2.86 -0.99 -0.50
CA LEU A 38 3.00 -1.52 0.86
C LEU A 38 3.07 -3.05 0.88
N TYR A 39 2.13 -3.75 0.24
CA TYR A 39 2.14 -5.22 0.18
C TYR A 39 3.41 -5.76 -0.49
N ARG A 40 3.90 -5.12 -1.56
CA ARG A 40 5.16 -5.51 -2.22
C ARG A 40 6.37 -5.28 -1.31
N ALA A 41 6.40 -4.17 -0.57
CA ALA A 41 7.47 -3.90 0.40
C ALA A 41 7.51 -4.93 1.52
N VAL A 42 6.36 -5.37 2.02
CA VAL A 42 6.27 -6.49 2.98
C VAL A 42 6.89 -7.76 2.38
N GLY A 43 6.46 -8.15 1.18
CA GLY A 43 6.96 -9.35 0.50
C GLY A 43 8.48 -9.33 0.31
N ILE A 44 9.04 -8.19 -0.14
CA ILE A 44 10.51 -8.02 -0.26
C ILE A 44 11.20 -8.19 1.08
N LYS A 45 10.64 -7.63 2.17
CA LYS A 45 11.25 -7.72 3.49
C LYS A 45 11.21 -9.15 4.06
N VAL A 46 10.14 -9.89 3.80
CA VAL A 46 10.04 -11.32 4.13
C VAL A 46 11.11 -12.13 3.39
N LEU A 47 11.22 -11.94 2.07
CA LEU A 47 12.21 -12.63 1.23
C LEU A 47 13.65 -12.30 1.66
N ASN A 48 13.95 -11.03 1.93
CA ASN A 48 15.27 -10.60 2.38
C ASN A 48 15.63 -11.14 3.78
N GLY A 49 14.63 -11.45 4.61
CA GLY A 49 14.80 -12.12 5.90
C GLY A 49 14.97 -13.63 5.78
N GLY A 50 14.89 -14.21 4.58
CA GLY A 50 14.98 -15.66 4.36
C GLY A 50 13.73 -16.43 4.79
N HIS A 51 12.60 -15.75 5.01
CA HIS A 51 11.34 -16.37 5.39
C HIS A 51 10.51 -16.76 4.16
N SER A 52 9.61 -17.72 4.34
CA SER A 52 8.61 -18.07 3.32
C SER A 52 7.58 -16.95 3.15
N LEU A 53 7.12 -16.71 1.92
CA LEU A 53 5.98 -15.81 1.67
C LEU A 53 4.65 -16.35 2.23
N ASP A 54 4.57 -17.66 2.49
CA ASP A 54 3.40 -18.30 3.10
C ASP A 54 3.43 -18.25 4.64
N ASP A 55 4.52 -17.73 5.24
CA ASP A 55 4.63 -17.53 6.68
C ASP A 55 3.93 -16.22 7.10
N ALA A 56 2.69 -16.36 7.58
CA ALA A 56 1.87 -15.24 8.00
C ALA A 56 2.46 -14.47 9.19
N GLU A 57 3.18 -15.13 10.10
CA GLU A 57 3.80 -14.48 11.26
C GLU A 57 5.00 -13.63 10.83
N ALA A 58 5.85 -14.17 9.96
CA ALA A 58 6.95 -13.44 9.36
C ALA A 58 6.45 -12.25 8.53
N ALA A 59 5.40 -12.42 7.74
CA ALA A 59 4.77 -11.34 6.98
C ALA A 59 4.22 -10.23 7.88
N ALA A 60 3.55 -10.58 8.99
CA ALA A 60 3.04 -9.62 9.95
C ALA A 60 4.17 -8.87 10.69
N ALA A 61 5.26 -9.56 11.03
CA ALA A 61 6.43 -8.94 11.63
C ALA A 61 7.13 -7.97 10.66
N ALA A 62 7.28 -8.38 9.39
CA ALA A 62 7.81 -7.53 8.33
C ALA A 62 6.95 -6.26 8.16
N ALA A 63 5.62 -6.40 8.11
CA ALA A 63 4.70 -5.27 7.99
C ALA A 63 4.80 -4.27 9.15
N ARG A 64 4.86 -4.74 10.40
CA ARG A 64 5.04 -3.87 11.59
C ARG A 64 6.35 -3.11 11.59
N SER A 65 7.37 -3.63 10.91
CA SER A 65 8.69 -3.03 10.81
C SER A 65 8.88 -2.13 9.58
N LEU A 66 7.84 -1.94 8.75
CA LEU A 66 7.90 -0.99 7.64
C LEU A 66 7.79 0.44 8.16
N VAL A 67 8.66 1.31 7.64
CA VAL A 67 8.57 2.75 7.82
C VAL A 67 8.10 3.31 6.47
N PRO A 68 6.88 3.89 6.40
CA PRO A 68 6.32 4.47 5.17
C PRO A 68 7.09 5.68 4.65
#